data_AF-A0A350JF84-F1
#
_entry.id   AF-A0A350JF84-F1
#
_cell.length_a   1.000
_cell.length_b   1.000
_cell.length_c   1.000
_cell.angle_alpha   90.00
_cell.angle_beta   90.00
_cell.angle_gamma   90.00
#
_symmetry.space_group_name_H-M   'P 1'
#
loop_
_entity.id
_entity.type
_entity.pdbx_description
1 polymer ?
#
loop_
_entity_poly.entity_id
_entity_poly.type
_entity_poly.pdbx_seq_one_letter_code
_entity_poly.pdbx_strand_id
1 'polypeptide(L)'
;MKLHNLYLAVLVLLVSCNEETQTITAEQSELFMGSWIQLTESPDGHIIFNPCDAENQSIEVAKNDGEWLFTYKEGHEMSIDTIVGVLPLKNGHQILMKPGWSSDTISAFAEMTSDKTIDFTWNTDGEMGTLHFVKETWSEDYPVVDQPCVECWGVEGCDPAEKDSNRLYSIHVYPYDGSGTNAASTYDTVADFDFIEANQYRILHYNYTTYEIRLETDTFLMLILGSNTISLSKSAFVPEAHALTYIDDESGYLFGIDDQEFYGTDAGNPRFELSNILIETPNPITFPKAQYDDLYEPNLSGRSVKAYETDGGELILTMGNSDGAGGYFVTWIIRGDVIERFVQSGI
;
A
#
# COMPACT_ATOMS: atom_id res chain seq x y z
N MET A 1 -18.29 27.15 60.39
CA MET A 1 -17.17 27.42 59.46
C MET A 1 -16.94 26.11 58.72
N LYS A 2 -17.54 25.91 57.54
CA LYS A 2 -16.96 26.19 56.18
C LYS A 2 -15.61 25.48 55.99
N LEU A 3 -15.29 24.74 54.93
CA LEU A 3 -15.92 24.26 53.67
C LEU A 3 -14.90 23.21 53.11
N HIS A 4 -15.33 22.01 52.70
CA HIS A 4 -15.32 21.49 51.30
C HIS A 4 -14.02 20.92 50.70
N ASN A 5 -14.12 19.64 50.29
CA ASN A 5 -13.82 19.05 48.96
C ASN A 5 -13.77 17.51 49.16
N LEU A 6 -14.90 16.80 49.24
CA LEU A 6 -15.75 16.29 48.15
C LEU A 6 -14.95 15.57 47.04
N TYR A 7 -14.52 14.33 47.30
CA TYR A 7 -14.22 13.37 46.24
C TYR A 7 -15.55 12.79 45.74
N LEU A 8 -15.80 13.06 44.47
CA LEU A 8 -16.96 12.69 43.68
C LEU A 8 -17.01 11.17 43.54
N ALA A 9 -17.75 10.49 44.41
CA ALA A 9 -18.27 9.16 44.11
C ALA A 9 -19.29 9.35 42.99
N VAL A 10 -18.92 8.98 41.75
CA VAL A 10 -19.89 8.88 40.66
C VAL A 10 -20.81 7.71 41.00
N LEU A 11 -21.91 8.10 41.62
CA LEU A 11 -23.10 7.31 41.84
C LEU A 11 -23.53 6.76 40.47
N VAL A 12 -23.39 5.45 40.27
CA VAL A 12 -24.06 4.72 39.18
C VAL A 12 -25.56 4.85 39.46
N LEU A 13 -26.14 5.94 38.97
CA LEU A 13 -27.57 6.09 38.85
C LEU A 13 -27.99 5.05 37.83
N LEU A 14 -28.65 4.00 38.33
CA LEU A 14 -29.56 3.16 37.57
C LEU A 14 -30.62 4.07 36.96
N VAL A 15 -30.27 4.67 35.83
CA VAL A 15 -31.25 5.20 34.89
C VAL A 15 -31.89 3.96 34.30
N SER A 16 -32.98 3.57 34.95
CA SER A 16 -34.14 2.95 34.33
C SER A 16 -34.60 3.88 33.20
N CYS A 17 -33.82 3.95 32.13
CA CYS A 17 -34.38 4.19 30.82
C CYS A 17 -34.92 2.82 30.43
N ASN A 18 -36.22 2.81 30.18
CA ASN A 18 -36.81 1.88 29.24
C ASN A 18 -35.93 1.95 27.98
N GLU A 19 -34.90 1.12 27.89
CA GLU A 19 -34.50 0.60 26.60
C GLU A 19 -35.74 -0.19 26.18
N GLU A 20 -36.66 0.52 25.52
CA GLU A 20 -37.33 -0.13 24.40
C GLU A 20 -36.18 -0.81 23.67
N THR A 21 -36.12 -2.13 23.78
CA THR A 21 -35.35 -2.98 22.89
C THR A 21 -35.79 -2.53 21.52
N GLN A 22 -35.06 -1.55 20.95
CA GLN A 22 -35.36 -1.00 19.65
C GLN A 22 -35.33 -2.22 18.78
N THR A 23 -36.52 -2.60 18.36
CA THR A 23 -36.69 -3.85 17.64
C THR A 23 -35.96 -3.57 16.35
N ILE A 24 -34.80 -4.21 16.20
CA ILE A 24 -33.93 -4.11 15.03
C ILE A 24 -34.84 -4.33 13.83
N THR A 25 -35.18 -3.27 13.14
CA THR A 25 -36.13 -3.36 12.04
C THR A 25 -35.37 -3.69 10.78
N ALA A 26 -35.88 -4.65 10.00
CA ALA A 26 -35.47 -4.87 8.62
C ALA A 26 -35.40 -3.57 7.79
N GLU A 27 -36.20 -2.56 8.16
CA GLU A 27 -36.23 -1.21 7.59
C GLU A 27 -34.92 -0.41 7.77
N GLN A 28 -34.10 -0.71 8.79
CA GLN A 28 -32.79 -0.07 8.96
C GLN A 28 -31.72 -0.70 8.08
N SER A 29 -31.82 -2.01 7.83
CA SER A 29 -30.97 -2.70 6.85
C SER A 29 -31.26 -2.25 5.42
N GLU A 30 -32.51 -1.84 5.13
CA GLU A 30 -32.90 -1.28 3.82
C GLU A 30 -32.11 -0.01 3.46
N LEU A 31 -31.60 0.75 4.45
CA LEU A 31 -30.76 1.93 4.22
C LEU A 31 -29.50 1.58 3.43
N PHE A 32 -28.90 0.42 3.73
CA PHE A 32 -27.68 -0.07 3.12
C PHE A 32 -27.93 -0.96 1.92
N MET A 33 -29.20 -1.26 1.60
CA MET A 33 -29.56 -2.18 0.54
C MET A 33 -29.02 -1.72 -0.82
N GLY A 34 -28.43 -2.68 -1.53
CA GLY A 34 -27.88 -2.53 -2.86
C GLY A 34 -26.39 -2.88 -2.93
N SER A 35 -25.83 -2.67 -4.11
CA SER A 35 -24.41 -2.85 -4.39
C SER A 35 -23.64 -1.53 -4.19
N TRP A 36 -22.46 -1.64 -3.62
CA TRP A 36 -21.56 -0.55 -3.33
C TRP A 36 -20.16 -0.91 -3.85
N ILE A 37 -19.53 0.02 -4.55
CA ILE A 37 -18.21 -0.15 -5.18
C ILE A 37 -17.24 0.77 -4.45
N GLN A 38 -16.06 0.26 -4.10
CA GLN A 38 -15.06 1.05 -3.40
C GLN A 38 -14.60 2.22 -4.27
N LEU A 39 -14.53 3.39 -3.62
CA LEU A 39 -13.86 4.58 -4.11
C LEU A 39 -12.45 4.64 -3.56
N THR A 40 -11.49 4.85 -4.44
CA THR A 40 -10.09 5.12 -4.08
C THR A 40 -9.85 6.62 -4.10
N GLU A 41 -9.17 7.14 -3.09
CA GLU A 41 -8.74 8.54 -3.06
C GLU A 41 -7.66 8.77 -4.13
N SER A 42 -7.78 9.88 -4.86
CA SER A 42 -6.78 10.35 -5.81
C SER A 42 -6.66 11.89 -5.73
N PRO A 43 -5.59 12.48 -6.28
CA PRO A 43 -5.38 13.93 -6.22
C PRO A 43 -6.49 14.76 -6.89
N ASP A 44 -7.11 14.22 -7.94
CA ASP A 44 -8.20 14.88 -8.69
C ASP A 44 -9.59 14.57 -8.12
N GLY A 45 -9.66 13.84 -7.01
CA GLY A 45 -10.89 13.38 -6.36
C GLY A 45 -10.97 11.87 -6.27
N HIS A 46 -12.17 11.33 -6.08
CA HIS A 46 -12.35 9.88 -5.95
C HIS A 46 -12.45 9.20 -7.31
N ILE A 47 -11.93 7.97 -7.40
CA ILE A 47 -12.00 7.12 -8.59
C ILE A 47 -12.52 5.73 -8.23
N ILE A 48 -12.98 4.98 -9.22
CA ILE A 48 -13.22 3.53 -9.12
C ILE A 48 -12.01 2.82 -9.71
N PHE A 49 -11.25 2.10 -8.89
CA PHE A 49 -10.06 1.38 -9.32
C PHE A 49 -10.34 -0.12 -9.46
N ASN A 50 -10.20 -0.67 -10.66
CA ASN A 50 -10.39 -2.10 -10.90
C ASN A 50 -9.03 -2.80 -11.02
N PRO A 51 -8.63 -3.64 -10.05
CA PRO A 51 -7.39 -4.40 -10.16
C PRO A 51 -7.45 -5.40 -11.33
N CYS A 52 -6.28 -5.78 -11.84
CA CYS A 52 -6.21 -6.54 -13.09
C CYS A 52 -6.41 -8.04 -12.89
N ASP A 53 -5.98 -8.52 -11.74
CA ASP A 53 -5.98 -9.89 -11.26
C ASP A 53 -6.93 -10.01 -10.07
N ALA A 54 -7.89 -9.10 -9.91
CA ALA A 54 -8.77 -9.10 -8.75
C ALA A 54 -10.03 -8.28 -9.06
N GLU A 55 -11.13 -8.55 -8.35
CA GLU A 55 -12.28 -7.64 -8.38
C GLU A 55 -12.01 -6.42 -7.48
N ASN A 56 -12.48 -5.23 -7.89
CA ASN A 56 -12.51 -4.09 -6.98
C ASN A 56 -13.32 -4.45 -5.74
N GLN A 57 -12.92 -3.93 -4.58
CA GLN A 57 -13.63 -4.22 -3.35
C GLN A 57 -15.08 -3.70 -3.47
N SER A 58 -16.01 -4.55 -3.07
CA SER A 58 -17.43 -4.23 -3.18
C SER A 58 -18.22 -4.84 -2.04
N ILE A 59 -19.33 -4.19 -1.74
CA ILE A 59 -20.28 -4.62 -0.73
C ILE A 59 -21.64 -4.81 -1.40
N GLU A 60 -22.28 -5.94 -1.16
CA GLU A 60 -23.68 -6.15 -1.49
C GLU A 60 -24.47 -6.40 -0.21
N VAL A 61 -25.52 -5.60 0.00
CA VAL A 61 -26.49 -5.84 1.06
C VAL A 61 -27.82 -6.20 0.44
N ALA A 62 -28.24 -7.45 0.66
CA ALA A 62 -29.44 -8.01 0.05
C ALA A 62 -30.26 -8.81 1.07
N LYS A 63 -31.55 -8.99 0.77
CA LYS A 63 -32.45 -9.81 1.58
C LYS A 63 -32.78 -11.11 0.84
N ASN A 64 -32.29 -12.23 1.36
CA ASN A 64 -32.47 -13.57 0.79
C ASN A 64 -33.19 -14.48 1.79
N ASP A 65 -34.29 -15.11 1.38
CA ASP A 65 -35.09 -16.02 2.20
C ASP A 65 -35.51 -15.48 3.59
N GLY A 66 -35.64 -14.15 3.69
CA GLY A 66 -36.03 -13.45 4.93
C GLY A 66 -34.86 -12.98 5.79
N GLU A 67 -33.63 -13.38 5.46
CA GLU A 67 -32.40 -12.95 6.13
C GLU A 67 -31.73 -11.81 5.36
N TRP A 68 -31.11 -10.89 6.09
CA TRP A 68 -30.27 -9.85 5.51
C TRP A 68 -28.84 -10.35 5.45
N LEU A 69 -28.27 -10.32 4.26
CA LEU A 69 -26.89 -10.73 4.00
C LEU A 69 -26.06 -9.50 3.69
N PHE A 70 -24.86 -9.48 4.27
CA PHE A 70 -23.78 -8.57 3.94
C PHE A 70 -22.71 -9.39 3.24
N THR A 71 -22.51 -9.13 1.96
CA THR A 71 -21.47 -9.77 1.16
C THR A 71 -20.37 -8.76 0.91
N TYR A 72 -19.17 -9.07 1.36
CA TYR A 72 -17.99 -8.27 1.08
C TYR A 72 -17.07 -9.05 0.14
N LYS A 73 -16.64 -8.40 -0.93
CA LYS A 73 -15.71 -8.95 -1.91
C LYS A 73 -14.43 -8.15 -1.85
N GLU A 74 -13.32 -8.86 -1.82
CA GLU A 74 -11.98 -8.28 -1.80
C GLU A 74 -11.08 -9.06 -2.74
N GLY A 75 -10.83 -8.49 -3.92
CA GLY A 75 -10.02 -9.14 -4.95
C GLY A 75 -10.60 -10.47 -5.39
N HIS A 76 -9.98 -11.57 -4.97
CA HIS A 76 -10.42 -12.94 -5.26
C HIS A 76 -11.19 -13.60 -4.11
N GLU A 77 -11.31 -12.91 -2.97
CA GLU A 77 -11.96 -13.43 -1.79
C GLU A 77 -13.37 -12.83 -1.63
N MET A 78 -14.24 -13.60 -0.97
CA MET A 78 -15.60 -13.19 -0.66
C MET A 78 -15.98 -13.71 0.72
N SER A 79 -16.54 -12.84 1.54
CA SER A 79 -17.23 -13.19 2.78
C SER A 79 -18.73 -12.94 2.65
N ILE A 80 -19.52 -13.75 3.35
CA ILE A 80 -20.97 -13.60 3.44
C ILE A 80 -21.33 -13.72 4.91
N ASP A 81 -21.86 -12.63 5.46
CA ASP A 81 -22.24 -12.53 6.86
C ASP A 81 -23.73 -12.22 6.98
N THR A 82 -24.40 -12.79 7.98
CA THR A 82 -25.81 -12.49 8.24
C THR A 82 -25.91 -11.25 9.12
N ILE A 83 -26.59 -10.20 8.65
CA ILE A 83 -26.88 -9.02 9.46
C ILE A 83 -27.92 -9.40 10.51
N VAL A 84 -27.51 -9.36 11.77
CA VAL A 84 -28.37 -9.66 12.93
C VAL A 84 -28.83 -8.40 13.65
N GLY A 85 -28.20 -7.24 13.36
CA GLY A 85 -28.49 -5.97 14.01
C GLY A 85 -28.01 -4.76 13.22
N VAL A 86 -28.76 -3.66 13.27
CA VAL A 86 -28.32 -2.32 12.86
C VAL A 86 -28.71 -1.37 13.98
N LEU A 87 -27.74 -0.69 14.57
CA LEU A 87 -27.93 0.22 15.69
C LEU A 87 -27.64 1.66 15.22
N PRO A 88 -28.62 2.59 15.28
CA PRO A 88 -28.37 3.97 14.92
C PRO A 88 -27.46 4.64 15.96
N LEU A 89 -26.46 5.36 15.48
CA LEU A 89 -25.51 6.14 16.26
C LEU A 89 -25.62 7.62 15.88
N LYS A 90 -24.94 8.49 16.65
CA LYS A 90 -24.97 9.94 16.42
C LYS A 90 -24.50 10.33 15.00
N ASN A 91 -23.50 9.63 14.47
CA ASN A 91 -22.84 9.92 13.20
C ASN A 91 -22.88 8.72 12.23
N GLY A 92 -23.87 7.83 12.30
CA GLY A 92 -23.88 6.64 11.45
C GLY A 92 -24.64 5.49 12.08
N HIS A 93 -24.26 4.27 11.75
CA HIS A 93 -24.88 3.05 12.25
C HIS A 93 -23.81 2.01 12.59
N GLN A 94 -24.01 1.28 13.67
CA GLN A 94 -23.25 0.06 13.93
C GLN A 94 -24.03 -1.13 13.35
N ILE A 95 -23.40 -1.89 12.47
CA ILE A 95 -23.97 -3.09 11.86
C ILE A 95 -23.38 -4.28 12.61
N LEU A 96 -24.25 -5.11 13.18
CA LEU A 96 -23.91 -6.36 13.85
C LEU A 96 -24.13 -7.51 12.88
N MET A 97 -23.10 -8.32 12.69
CA MET A 97 -23.09 -9.38 11.68
C MET A 97 -22.60 -10.68 12.30
N LYS A 98 -23.14 -11.79 11.82
CA LYS A 98 -22.69 -13.13 12.19
C LYS A 98 -21.99 -13.76 10.99
N PRO A 99 -20.66 -13.98 11.07
CA PRO A 99 -19.94 -14.60 9.98
C PRO A 99 -20.36 -16.05 9.77
N GLY A 100 -20.38 -16.50 8.51
CA GLY A 100 -20.72 -17.90 8.19
C GLY A 100 -19.79 -18.94 8.83
N TRP A 101 -18.56 -18.54 9.18
CA TRP A 101 -17.52 -19.39 9.74
C TRP A 101 -17.36 -19.29 11.28
N SER A 102 -18.07 -18.37 11.94
CA SER A 102 -17.96 -18.15 13.39
C SER A 102 -19.32 -18.18 14.10
N SER A 103 -19.31 -18.54 15.38
CA SER A 103 -20.48 -18.32 16.25
C SER A 103 -20.55 -16.89 16.77
N ASP A 104 -19.44 -16.16 16.72
CA ASP A 104 -19.29 -14.86 17.34
C ASP A 104 -19.86 -13.77 16.44
N THR A 105 -20.42 -12.73 17.07
CA THR A 105 -20.94 -11.56 16.35
C THR A 105 -19.82 -10.56 16.18
N ILE A 106 -19.60 -10.13 14.93
CA ILE A 106 -18.69 -9.04 14.59
C ILE A 106 -19.49 -7.75 14.38
N SER A 107 -18.80 -6.62 14.38
CA SER A 107 -19.42 -5.33 14.09
C SER A 107 -18.62 -4.51 13.11
N ALA A 108 -19.31 -3.87 12.17
CA ALA A 108 -18.79 -2.79 11.34
C ALA A 108 -19.52 -1.48 11.69
N PHE A 109 -18.87 -0.35 11.47
CA PHE A 109 -19.50 0.96 11.51
C PHE A 109 -19.75 1.46 10.09
N ALA A 110 -20.90 2.05 9.86
CA ALA A 110 -21.35 2.53 8.57
C ALA A 110 -21.83 3.99 8.68
N GLU A 111 -21.21 4.91 7.95
CA GLU A 111 -21.59 6.32 7.91
C GLU A 111 -21.91 6.73 6.47
N MET A 112 -23.15 7.17 6.25
CA MET A 112 -23.52 7.77 4.96
C MET A 112 -22.83 9.13 4.85
N THR A 113 -21.90 9.28 3.91
CA THR A 113 -21.20 10.55 3.66
C THR A 113 -21.95 11.45 2.67
N SER A 114 -22.84 10.87 1.87
CA SER A 114 -23.82 11.58 1.03
C SER A 114 -25.05 10.71 0.76
N ASP A 115 -25.94 11.12 -0.13
CA ASP A 115 -27.02 10.26 -0.66
C ASP A 115 -26.51 9.15 -1.60
N LYS A 116 -25.23 9.21 -1.99
CA LYS A 116 -24.60 8.29 -2.96
C LYS A 116 -23.45 7.48 -2.38
N THR A 117 -22.81 7.97 -1.31
CA THR A 117 -21.56 7.43 -0.77
C THR A 117 -21.69 7.03 0.70
N ILE A 118 -20.91 6.03 1.09
CA ILE A 118 -20.91 5.44 2.42
C ILE A 118 -19.50 5.04 2.81
N ASP A 119 -19.20 5.20 4.09
CA ASP A 119 -17.96 4.78 4.71
C ASP A 119 -18.24 3.54 5.54
N PHE A 120 -17.45 2.48 5.34
CA PHE A 120 -17.45 1.32 6.21
C PHE A 120 -16.15 1.25 6.98
N THR A 121 -16.25 1.18 8.31
CA THR A 121 -15.12 1.02 9.22
C THR A 121 -15.20 -0.33 9.91
N TRP A 122 -14.11 -1.09 9.89
CA TRP A 122 -13.97 -2.35 10.61
C TRP A 122 -12.69 -2.35 11.45
N ASN A 123 -12.66 -3.25 12.43
CA ASN A 123 -11.48 -3.50 13.24
C ASN A 123 -10.90 -4.87 12.85
N THR A 124 -9.70 -4.85 12.29
CA THR A 124 -8.93 -6.06 11.96
C THR A 124 -7.69 -6.06 12.84
N ASP A 125 -7.56 -7.06 13.70
CA ASP A 125 -6.40 -7.27 14.58
C ASP A 125 -5.94 -6.07 15.44
N GLY A 126 -6.89 -5.19 15.80
CA GLY A 126 -6.64 -4.02 16.65
C GLY A 126 -6.44 -2.72 15.87
N GLU A 127 -6.38 -2.77 14.53
CA GLU A 127 -6.34 -1.60 13.67
C GLU A 127 -7.72 -1.32 13.07
N MET A 128 -8.10 -0.03 13.02
CA MET A 128 -9.33 0.38 12.36
C MET A 128 -9.04 0.83 10.93
N GLY A 129 -9.57 0.10 9.95
CA GLY A 129 -9.57 0.51 8.55
C GLY A 129 -10.92 1.14 8.19
N THR A 130 -10.92 2.24 7.44
CA THR A 130 -12.13 2.82 6.85
C THR A 130 -12.01 2.83 5.34
N LEU A 131 -13.02 2.31 4.67
CA LEU A 131 -13.13 2.32 3.22
C LEU A 131 -14.33 3.14 2.77
N HIS A 132 -14.14 3.90 1.69
CA HIS A 132 -15.16 4.73 1.07
C HIS A 132 -15.78 3.99 -0.11
N PHE A 133 -17.10 4.04 -0.23
CA PHE A 133 -17.83 3.38 -1.31
C PHE A 133 -18.86 4.32 -1.94
N VAL A 134 -19.17 4.08 -3.21
CA VAL A 134 -20.30 4.66 -3.94
C VAL A 134 -21.31 3.58 -4.27
N LYS A 135 -22.60 3.93 -4.23
CA LYS A 135 -23.65 3.04 -4.71
C LYS A 135 -23.47 2.79 -6.22
N GLU A 136 -23.53 1.52 -6.64
CA GLU A 136 -23.24 1.11 -8.02
C GLU A 136 -24.03 1.90 -9.09
N THR A 137 -25.27 2.28 -8.79
CA THR A 137 -26.11 3.10 -9.69
C THR A 137 -25.55 4.50 -9.99
N TRP A 138 -24.57 4.96 -9.23
CA TRP A 138 -23.90 6.25 -9.38
C TRP A 138 -22.41 6.09 -9.75
N SER A 139 -21.97 4.87 -10.10
CA SER A 139 -20.57 4.61 -10.47
C SER A 139 -20.12 5.43 -11.68
N GLU A 140 -21.02 5.73 -12.63
CA GLU A 140 -20.73 6.55 -13.81
C GLU A 140 -20.35 8.02 -13.49
N ASP A 141 -20.64 8.50 -12.26
CA ASP A 141 -20.23 9.84 -11.82
C ASP A 141 -18.72 9.92 -11.51
N TYR A 142 -18.04 8.77 -11.43
CA TYR A 142 -16.65 8.65 -11.00
C TYR A 142 -15.77 8.16 -12.15
N PRO A 143 -14.55 8.69 -12.32
CA PRO A 143 -13.59 8.14 -13.26
C PRO A 143 -13.27 6.69 -12.90
N VAL A 144 -13.36 5.80 -13.89
CA VAL A 144 -12.94 4.41 -13.76
C VAL A 144 -11.49 4.30 -14.23
N VAL A 145 -10.67 3.62 -13.44
CA VAL A 145 -9.29 3.29 -13.77
C VAL A 145 -9.13 1.77 -13.66
N ASP A 146 -8.99 1.13 -14.80
CA ASP A 146 -8.67 -0.30 -14.86
C ASP A 146 -7.15 -0.49 -14.78
N GLN A 147 -6.70 -1.29 -13.82
CA GLN A 147 -5.33 -1.76 -13.79
C GLN A 147 -5.08 -2.59 -15.05
N PRO A 148 -4.00 -2.32 -15.78
CA PRO A 148 -3.70 -3.09 -16.97
C PRO A 148 -3.27 -4.52 -16.64
N CYS A 149 -4.04 -5.51 -17.08
CA CYS A 149 -3.68 -6.92 -16.97
C CYS A 149 -2.50 -7.24 -17.89
N VAL A 150 -1.33 -7.49 -17.32
CA VAL A 150 -0.22 -8.18 -17.99
C VAL A 150 0.13 -9.39 -17.14
N GLU A 151 -0.64 -10.45 -17.32
CA GLU A 151 -0.32 -11.73 -16.70
C GLU A 151 0.66 -12.49 -17.59
N CYS A 152 1.92 -12.55 -17.19
CA CYS A 152 2.92 -13.37 -17.83
C CYS A 152 3.03 -14.72 -17.10
N TRP A 153 2.10 -15.63 -17.40
CA TRP A 153 2.15 -17.00 -16.88
C TRP A 153 3.11 -17.87 -17.71
N GLY A 154 4.39 -17.84 -17.34
CA GLY A 154 5.37 -18.79 -17.86
C GLY A 154 5.77 -18.59 -19.34
N VAL A 155 6.35 -19.64 -19.91
CA VAL A 155 7.11 -19.64 -21.19
C VAL A 155 6.26 -19.51 -22.46
N GLU A 156 4.94 -19.46 -22.36
CA GLU A 156 4.04 -19.32 -23.51
C GLU A 156 3.24 -18.02 -23.41
N GLY A 157 3.81 -16.94 -23.94
CA GLY A 157 3.12 -15.73 -24.42
C GLY A 157 2.20 -14.98 -23.46
N CYS A 158 2.56 -13.75 -23.09
CA CYS A 158 1.60 -12.81 -22.52
C CYS A 158 0.60 -12.42 -23.63
N ASP A 159 -0.69 -12.67 -23.44
CA ASP A 159 -1.72 -12.29 -24.42
C ASP A 159 -1.83 -10.75 -24.42
N PRO A 160 -1.71 -10.06 -25.58
CA PRO A 160 -1.72 -8.61 -25.61
C PRO A 160 -3.13 -8.09 -25.29
N ALA A 161 -3.28 -7.44 -24.13
CA ALA A 161 -4.48 -6.67 -23.81
C ALA A 161 -4.68 -5.58 -24.89
N GLU A 162 -5.85 -5.60 -25.53
CA GLU A 162 -6.25 -4.58 -26.49
C GLU A 162 -6.23 -3.18 -25.87
N LYS A 163 -5.85 -2.23 -26.73
CA LYS A 163 -5.89 -0.79 -26.50
C LYS A 163 -7.27 -0.36 -25.99
N ASP A 164 -7.36 0.17 -24.78
CA ASP A 164 -7.88 1.52 -24.61
C ASP A 164 -7.48 2.15 -23.26
N SER A 165 -7.65 3.47 -23.24
CA SER A 165 -6.96 4.51 -22.47
C SER A 165 -7.29 4.64 -20.97
N ASN A 166 -6.33 5.22 -20.24
CA ASN A 166 -6.36 5.84 -18.91
C ASN A 166 -5.91 4.94 -17.74
N ARG A 167 -4.61 5.00 -17.44
CA ARG A 167 -3.91 4.13 -16.47
C ARG A 167 -3.25 4.96 -15.37
N LEU A 168 -3.49 4.60 -14.11
CA LEU A 168 -2.61 4.86 -12.96
C LEU A 168 -1.54 3.75 -12.95
N TYR A 169 -0.29 4.11 -12.67
CA TYR A 169 0.86 3.23 -12.86
C TYR A 169 1.53 2.85 -11.54
N SER A 170 1.84 1.56 -11.41
CA SER A 170 2.83 1.00 -10.48
C SER A 170 4.22 1.01 -11.12
N ILE A 171 5.29 1.11 -10.33
CA ILE A 171 6.67 0.96 -10.81
C ILE A 171 7.09 -0.50 -10.61
N HIS A 172 7.18 -1.27 -11.69
CA HIS A 172 7.81 -2.59 -11.68
C HIS A 172 8.81 -2.70 -12.83
N VAL A 173 10.10 -2.64 -12.51
CA VAL A 173 11.17 -2.66 -13.52
C VAL A 173 11.75 -4.07 -13.64
N TYR A 174 11.28 -4.87 -14.62
CA TYR A 174 11.79 -6.22 -14.89
C TYR A 174 12.62 -6.28 -16.19
N PRO A 175 13.91 -6.66 -16.16
CA PRO A 175 14.65 -6.93 -17.39
C PRO A 175 14.29 -8.30 -17.97
N TYR A 176 13.94 -8.32 -19.26
CA TYR A 176 13.77 -9.53 -20.05
C TYR A 176 15.14 -10.16 -20.40
N ASP A 177 15.35 -11.44 -20.06
CA ASP A 177 16.65 -12.14 -20.07
C ASP A 177 16.99 -12.93 -21.34
N GLY A 178 16.27 -12.66 -22.44
CA GLY A 178 16.79 -12.95 -23.77
C GLY A 178 16.75 -14.41 -24.25
N SER A 179 15.72 -15.19 -23.89
CA SER A 179 15.50 -16.50 -24.53
C SER A 179 14.89 -16.45 -25.96
N GLY A 180 14.70 -15.25 -26.54
CA GLY A 180 14.56 -15.01 -28.00
C GLY A 180 13.14 -15.25 -28.55
N THR A 181 12.55 -14.45 -29.44
CA THR A 181 13.08 -13.49 -30.42
C THR A 181 11.98 -12.51 -30.83
N ASN A 182 12.23 -11.20 -30.74
CA ASN A 182 12.29 -10.25 -31.86
C ASN A 182 12.39 -8.82 -31.33
N ALA A 183 13.37 -8.08 -31.86
CA ALA A 183 13.73 -6.74 -31.47
C ALA A 183 12.62 -5.71 -31.72
N ALA A 184 12.15 -5.04 -30.67
CA ALA A 184 11.54 -3.71 -30.71
C ALA A 184 11.40 -3.14 -29.29
N SER A 185 12.14 -2.05 -29.01
CA SER A 185 11.89 -1.04 -27.96
C SER A 185 11.34 -1.52 -26.61
N THR A 186 12.18 -1.48 -25.57
CA THR A 186 11.79 -1.61 -24.17
C THR A 186 10.95 -0.40 -23.75
N TYR A 187 9.72 -0.63 -23.27
CA TYR A 187 8.87 0.39 -22.67
C TYR A 187 8.73 0.08 -21.18
N ASP A 188 8.91 1.08 -20.32
CA ASP A 188 8.73 0.94 -18.88
C ASP A 188 8.13 2.23 -18.29
N THR A 189 7.35 2.11 -17.22
CA THR A 189 6.64 3.23 -16.59
C THR A 189 7.19 3.50 -15.19
N VAL A 190 7.69 4.72 -14.98
CA VAL A 190 8.10 5.21 -13.66
C VAL A 190 7.07 6.24 -13.18
N ALA A 191 6.54 6.07 -11.97
CA ALA A 191 5.62 7.00 -11.31
C ALA A 191 6.22 7.51 -9.99
N ASP A 192 6.60 8.79 -9.98
CA ASP A 192 7.17 9.52 -8.85
C ASP A 192 6.05 10.33 -8.16
N PHE A 193 6.06 10.41 -6.81
CA PHE A 193 5.08 11.14 -6.01
C PHE A 193 5.13 12.68 -6.18
N ASP A 194 6.27 13.29 -6.49
CA ASP A 194 6.40 14.74 -6.73
C ASP A 194 5.77 15.16 -8.07
N PHE A 195 5.48 14.21 -8.96
CA PHE A 195 4.84 14.47 -10.26
C PHE A 195 3.31 14.40 -10.23
N ILE A 196 2.74 14.04 -9.08
CA ILE A 196 1.31 13.84 -8.88
C ILE A 196 0.58 15.18 -8.65
N GLU A 197 1.24 16.22 -8.13
CA GLU A 197 0.58 17.51 -7.83
C GLU A 197 0.27 18.39 -9.05
N ALA A 198 0.80 18.09 -10.25
CA ALA A 198 0.69 18.97 -11.42
C ALA A 198 -0.24 18.46 -12.55
N ASN A 199 -0.85 17.28 -12.41
CA ASN A 199 -1.66 16.65 -13.46
C ASN A 199 -0.95 16.67 -14.83
N GLN A 200 0.36 16.42 -14.81
CA GLN A 200 1.19 16.23 -16.00
C GLN A 200 1.74 14.80 -15.96
N TYR A 201 1.05 13.88 -16.64
CA TYR A 201 1.70 12.64 -17.03
C TYR A 201 2.73 12.97 -18.12
N ARG A 202 4.00 12.66 -17.86
CA ARG A 202 4.94 12.44 -18.94
C ARG A 202 4.99 10.93 -19.15
N ILE A 203 4.46 10.47 -20.28
CA ILE A 203 4.85 9.14 -20.77
C ILE A 203 6.32 9.27 -21.11
N LEU A 204 7.16 8.75 -20.23
CA LEU A 204 8.58 8.65 -20.47
C LEU A 204 8.80 7.46 -21.39
N HIS A 205 8.63 7.71 -22.69
CA HIS A 205 9.12 6.82 -23.73
C HIS A 205 10.65 6.89 -23.73
N TYR A 206 11.28 6.08 -22.89
CA TYR A 206 12.70 5.89 -23.00
C TYR A 206 12.95 4.51 -23.58
N ASN A 207 13.82 4.42 -24.58
CA ASN A 207 14.65 3.24 -24.60
C ASN A 207 15.56 3.37 -23.37
N TYR A 208 15.57 2.32 -22.55
CA TYR A 208 16.47 2.25 -21.42
C TYR A 208 17.60 1.32 -21.78
N THR A 209 18.81 1.72 -21.42
CA THR A 209 19.95 0.81 -21.44
C THR A 209 20.17 0.29 -20.04
N THR A 210 20.07 -1.03 -19.88
CA THR A 210 20.18 -1.69 -18.57
C THR A 210 21.65 -1.85 -18.20
N TYR A 211 21.97 -1.61 -16.93
CA TYR A 211 23.28 -1.97 -16.40
C TYR A 211 23.34 -3.48 -16.16
N GLU A 212 24.46 -4.10 -16.54
CA GLU A 212 24.71 -5.51 -16.34
C GLU A 212 25.47 -5.76 -15.02
N ILE A 213 25.22 -6.88 -14.38
CA ILE A 213 25.93 -7.28 -13.16
C ILE A 213 27.38 -7.63 -13.53
N ARG A 214 28.34 -6.90 -12.97
CA ARG A 214 29.77 -7.16 -13.14
C ARG A 214 30.36 -8.02 -12.04
N LEU A 215 29.89 -7.82 -10.82
CA LEU A 215 30.30 -8.52 -9.61
C LEU A 215 29.15 -8.55 -8.61
N GLU A 216 28.89 -9.72 -8.03
CA GLU A 216 27.87 -9.92 -7.01
C GLU A 216 28.45 -10.80 -5.90
N THR A 217 28.29 -10.36 -4.67
CA THR A 217 28.65 -11.06 -3.43
C THR A 217 27.61 -10.72 -2.37
N ASP A 218 27.63 -11.40 -1.23
CA ASP A 218 26.67 -11.13 -0.15
C ASP A 218 26.71 -9.67 0.34
N THR A 219 27.88 -9.03 0.34
CA THR A 219 28.09 -7.69 0.90
C THR A 219 28.32 -6.59 -0.13
N PHE A 220 28.39 -6.94 -1.42
CA PHE A 220 28.75 -6.01 -2.48
C PHE A 220 28.14 -6.40 -3.83
N LEU A 221 27.56 -5.42 -4.51
CA LEU A 221 27.08 -5.52 -5.89
C LEU A 221 27.69 -4.41 -6.74
N MET A 222 28.13 -4.75 -7.95
CA MET A 222 28.56 -3.79 -8.97
C MET A 222 27.82 -4.05 -10.28
N LEU A 223 27.18 -3.00 -10.78
CA LEU A 223 26.51 -2.93 -12.07
C LEU A 223 27.34 -2.07 -13.03
N ILE A 224 27.37 -2.41 -14.32
CA ILE A 224 28.12 -1.68 -15.34
C ILE A 224 27.28 -1.37 -16.58
N LEU A 225 27.54 -0.21 -17.17
CA LEU A 225 27.04 0.16 -18.48
C LEU A 225 28.14 0.90 -19.24
N GLY A 226 28.79 0.22 -20.20
CA GLY A 226 29.98 0.75 -20.85
C GLY A 226 31.12 1.03 -19.86
N SER A 227 31.47 2.30 -19.65
CA SER A 227 32.44 2.74 -18.64
C SER A 227 31.81 3.19 -17.31
N ASN A 228 30.48 3.29 -17.24
CA ASN A 228 29.77 3.72 -16.04
C ASN A 228 29.64 2.55 -15.07
N THR A 229 29.80 2.81 -13.78
CA THR A 229 29.65 1.80 -12.73
C THR A 229 28.70 2.29 -11.65
N ILE A 230 27.94 1.36 -11.08
CA ILE A 230 27.13 1.58 -9.88
C ILE A 230 27.50 0.49 -8.88
N SER A 231 27.93 0.88 -7.70
CA SER A 231 28.39 -0.03 -6.66
C SER A 231 27.57 0.17 -5.39
N LEU A 232 27.01 -0.91 -4.86
CA LEU A 232 26.29 -0.93 -3.59
C LEU A 232 27.03 -1.86 -2.62
N SER A 233 27.19 -1.40 -1.38
CA SER A 233 27.85 -2.15 -0.32
C SER A 233 26.98 -2.19 0.93
N LYS A 234 26.92 -3.33 1.62
CA LYS A 234 26.29 -3.43 2.95
C LYS A 234 27.27 -3.85 4.03
N SER A 235 27.01 -3.41 5.25
CA SER A 235 27.74 -3.79 6.46
C SER A 235 26.79 -4.37 7.50
N ALA A 236 27.34 -5.05 8.50
CA ALA A 236 26.58 -5.39 9.69
C ALA A 236 26.15 -4.10 10.40
N PHE A 237 24.89 -4.05 10.82
CA PHE A 237 24.39 -2.98 11.67
C PHE A 237 25.02 -3.09 13.06
N VAL A 238 25.45 -1.95 13.63
CA VAL A 238 26.09 -1.89 14.94
C VAL A 238 25.20 -1.05 15.86
N PRO A 239 24.31 -1.67 16.65
CA PRO A 239 23.34 -0.96 17.50
C PRO A 239 23.95 0.16 18.35
N GLU A 240 25.16 -0.04 18.88
CA GLU A 240 25.84 0.93 19.74
C GLU A 240 26.35 2.18 19.00
N ALA A 241 26.36 2.16 17.66
CA ALA A 241 26.73 3.30 16.83
C ALA A 241 25.54 4.22 16.51
N HIS A 242 24.32 3.82 16.86
CA HIS A 242 23.08 4.52 16.52
C HIS A 242 22.29 4.93 17.77
N ALA A 243 21.46 5.97 17.62
CA ALA A 243 20.47 6.33 18.61
C ALA A 243 19.19 5.51 18.38
N LEU A 244 18.95 4.50 19.21
CA LEU A 244 17.78 3.61 19.09
C LEU A 244 16.64 4.09 19.99
N THR A 245 15.45 4.21 19.41
CA THR A 245 14.22 4.57 20.13
C THR A 245 13.27 3.38 20.12
N TYR A 246 12.92 2.88 21.30
CA TYR A 246 11.97 1.78 21.48
C TYR A 246 10.61 2.32 21.96
N ILE A 247 9.52 1.67 21.55
CA ILE A 247 8.15 2.04 21.99
C ILE A 247 8.04 1.92 23.52
N ASP A 248 8.57 0.82 24.06
CA ASP A 248 8.81 0.63 25.48
C ASP A 248 9.95 -0.38 25.69
N ASP A 249 10.68 -0.23 26.80
CA ASP A 249 11.87 -1.04 27.12
C ASP A 249 11.53 -2.53 27.36
N GLU A 250 10.27 -2.88 27.65
CA GLU A 250 9.86 -4.25 27.98
C GLU A 250 9.49 -5.07 26.74
N SER A 251 8.89 -4.43 25.74
CA SER A 251 8.46 -5.03 24.49
C SER A 251 9.60 -5.20 23.50
N GLY A 252 10.63 -4.33 23.59
CA GLY A 252 11.79 -4.37 22.70
C GLY A 252 11.49 -3.98 21.26
N TYR A 253 10.31 -3.37 21.01
CA TYR A 253 9.88 -2.92 19.68
C TYR A 253 10.63 -1.65 19.29
N LEU A 254 11.54 -1.78 18.32
CA LEU A 254 12.29 -0.67 17.77
C LEU A 254 11.37 0.20 16.91
N PHE A 255 11.24 1.47 17.28
CA PHE A 255 10.38 2.45 16.62
C PHE A 255 11.18 3.40 15.72
N GLY A 256 12.41 3.74 16.11
CA GLY A 256 13.22 4.70 15.36
C GLY A 256 14.70 4.46 15.54
N ILE A 257 15.46 4.86 14.52
CA ILE A 257 16.92 4.81 14.50
C ILE A 257 17.41 6.20 14.09
N ASP A 258 18.35 6.77 14.83
CA ASP A 258 18.92 8.11 14.57
C ASP A 258 17.87 9.23 14.44
N ASP A 259 16.91 9.23 15.36
CA ASP A 259 15.79 10.19 15.45
C ASP A 259 14.85 10.21 14.24
N GLN A 260 14.83 9.14 13.42
CA GLN A 260 13.92 8.97 12.29
C GLN A 260 13.23 7.60 12.25
N GLU A 261 12.09 7.54 11.56
CA GLU A 261 11.45 6.28 11.15
C GLU A 261 12.35 5.55 10.14
N PHE A 262 12.18 4.24 10.03
CA PHE A 262 13.05 3.40 9.22
C PHE A 262 12.30 2.25 8.55
N TYR A 263 12.93 1.65 7.53
CA TYR A 263 12.39 0.53 6.77
C TYR A 263 13.25 -0.72 6.92
N GLY A 264 12.60 -1.88 6.86
CA GLY A 264 13.27 -3.16 6.66
C GLY A 264 13.32 -4.10 7.85
N THR A 265 12.62 -3.80 8.95
CA THR A 265 12.43 -4.79 10.02
C THR A 265 11.04 -4.69 10.63
N ASP A 266 10.49 -5.82 11.05
CA ASP A 266 9.28 -5.86 11.87
C ASP A 266 9.63 -5.71 13.36
N ALA A 267 10.03 -4.49 13.74
CA ALA A 267 10.32 -4.04 15.10
C ALA A 267 11.54 -4.65 15.84
N GLY A 268 12.36 -5.44 15.15
CA GLY A 268 13.65 -5.92 15.66
C GLY A 268 14.82 -4.98 15.34
N ASN A 269 15.98 -5.20 15.95
CA ASN A 269 17.20 -4.52 15.50
C ASN A 269 17.60 -5.05 14.10
N PRO A 270 17.91 -4.16 13.14
CA PRO A 270 18.48 -4.57 11.86
C PRO A 270 19.73 -5.42 12.02
N ARG A 271 19.97 -6.32 11.07
CA ARG A 271 21.22 -7.07 10.96
C ARG A 271 22.19 -6.38 10.01
N PHE A 272 21.67 -5.71 8.99
CA PHE A 272 22.47 -5.09 7.93
C PHE A 272 21.95 -3.70 7.57
N GLU A 273 22.89 -2.84 7.19
CA GLU A 273 22.64 -1.49 6.68
C GLU A 273 23.38 -1.29 5.34
N LEU A 274 22.90 -0.35 4.53
CA LEU A 274 23.65 0.13 3.38
C LEU A 274 24.82 0.98 3.87
N SER A 275 26.04 0.54 3.56
CA SER A 275 27.26 1.25 3.90
C SER A 275 27.62 2.30 2.86
N ASN A 276 27.38 2.02 1.57
CA ASN A 276 27.74 2.91 0.48
C ASN A 276 26.92 2.64 -0.79
N ILE A 277 26.61 3.72 -1.50
CA ILE A 277 26.15 3.70 -2.90
C ILE A 277 27.08 4.63 -3.68
N LEU A 278 27.78 4.11 -4.69
CA LEU A 278 28.71 4.86 -5.52
C LEU A 278 28.30 4.77 -6.98
N ILE A 279 28.21 5.91 -7.65
CA ILE A 279 27.88 6.01 -9.07
C ILE A 279 29.05 6.70 -9.77
N GLU A 280 29.84 5.92 -10.49
CA GLU A 280 30.97 6.42 -11.27
C GLU A 280 30.56 6.58 -12.73
N THR A 281 30.41 7.83 -13.16
CA THR A 281 30.26 8.21 -14.57
C THR A 281 31.33 9.27 -14.88
N PRO A 282 31.46 9.74 -16.13
CA PRO A 282 32.32 10.89 -16.43
C PRO A 282 32.05 12.13 -15.55
N ASN A 283 30.83 12.26 -15.03
CA ASN A 283 30.44 13.24 -14.01
C ASN A 283 29.98 12.48 -12.74
N PRO A 284 30.89 12.12 -11.82
CA PRO A 284 30.56 11.30 -10.66
C PRO A 284 29.50 11.96 -9.79
N ILE A 285 28.54 11.17 -9.32
CA ILE A 285 27.44 11.64 -8.46
C ILE A 285 27.77 11.24 -7.04
N THR A 286 27.76 12.21 -6.12
CA THR A 286 27.89 11.92 -4.69
C THR A 286 26.53 11.50 -4.17
N PHE A 287 26.34 10.20 -3.92
CA PHE A 287 25.08 9.70 -3.37
C PHE A 287 24.97 10.11 -1.89
N PRO A 288 24.05 11.00 -1.50
CA PRO A 288 23.97 11.49 -0.13
C PRO A 288 23.53 10.36 0.81
N LYS A 289 24.17 10.25 1.98
CA LYS A 289 23.83 9.22 2.98
C LYS A 289 22.36 9.27 3.41
N ALA A 290 21.78 10.47 3.49
CA ALA A 290 20.36 10.71 3.80
C ALA A 290 19.36 10.06 2.82
N GLN A 291 19.82 9.60 1.65
CA GLN A 291 18.98 8.91 0.67
C GLN A 291 18.82 7.41 0.97
N TYR A 292 19.55 6.87 1.95
CA TYR A 292 19.57 5.44 2.22
C TYR A 292 19.91 5.05 3.67
N ASP A 293 20.05 6.00 4.59
CA ASP A 293 20.41 5.73 5.99
C ASP A 293 19.24 5.29 6.87
N ASP A 294 18.02 5.39 6.37
CA ASP A 294 16.79 4.81 6.94
C ASP A 294 16.44 3.43 6.35
N LEU A 295 17.26 2.91 5.43
CA LEU A 295 16.99 1.67 4.70
C LEU A 295 17.84 0.51 5.21
N TYR A 296 17.18 -0.48 5.81
CA TYR A 296 17.83 -1.63 6.41
C TYR A 296 17.50 -2.94 5.69
N GLU A 297 18.26 -3.98 6.04
CA GLU A 297 18.15 -5.33 5.45
C GLU A 297 18.30 -5.34 3.92
N PRO A 298 19.34 -4.69 3.36
CA PRO A 298 19.50 -4.59 1.93
C PRO A 298 19.79 -5.95 1.28
N ASN A 299 19.05 -6.24 0.21
CA ASN A 299 19.27 -7.43 -0.60
C ASN A 299 20.05 -7.08 -1.87
N LEU A 300 21.38 -7.20 -1.78
CA LEU A 300 22.31 -6.90 -2.88
C LEU A 300 22.37 -7.99 -3.96
N SER A 301 21.33 -8.81 -4.11
CA SER A 301 21.22 -9.73 -5.23
C SER A 301 20.94 -8.99 -6.53
N GLY A 302 21.54 -9.44 -7.62
CA GLY A 302 21.25 -8.95 -8.97
C GLY A 302 19.82 -9.21 -9.46
N ARG A 303 19.02 -10.00 -8.72
CA ARG A 303 17.57 -10.12 -8.91
C ARG A 303 16.80 -9.00 -8.25
N SER A 304 17.29 -8.50 -7.12
CA SER A 304 16.63 -7.53 -6.27
C SER A 304 17.02 -6.09 -6.61
N VAL A 305 18.23 -5.88 -7.13
CA VAL A 305 18.73 -4.56 -7.56
C VAL A 305 18.76 -4.48 -9.08
N LYS A 306 18.23 -3.39 -9.63
CA LYS A 306 18.28 -3.09 -11.06
C LYS A 306 18.64 -1.64 -11.31
N ALA A 307 19.35 -1.37 -12.41
CA ALA A 307 19.68 0.00 -12.80
C ALA A 307 19.54 0.21 -14.31
N TYR A 308 19.09 1.40 -14.68
CA TYR A 308 18.70 1.76 -16.04
C TYR A 308 19.10 3.19 -16.36
N GLU A 309 19.71 3.42 -17.52
CA GLU A 309 19.94 4.76 -18.06
C GLU A 309 18.87 5.08 -19.09
N THR A 310 18.18 6.19 -18.91
CA THR A 310 17.15 6.68 -19.85
C THR A 310 17.80 7.37 -21.05
N ASP A 311 17.12 7.42 -22.19
CA ASP A 311 17.56 8.23 -23.34
C ASP A 311 17.72 9.73 -22.98
N GLY A 312 17.06 10.18 -21.90
CA GLY A 312 17.18 11.52 -21.33
C GLY A 312 18.42 11.74 -20.45
N GLY A 313 19.22 10.69 -20.21
CA GLY A 313 20.41 10.72 -19.34
C GLY A 313 20.10 10.63 -17.85
N GLU A 314 18.88 10.21 -17.48
CA GLU A 314 18.50 9.95 -16.10
C GLU A 314 18.92 8.54 -15.72
N LEU A 315 19.31 8.34 -14.47
CA LEU A 315 19.60 7.01 -13.94
C LEU A 315 18.49 6.61 -12.98
N ILE A 316 17.89 5.44 -13.22
CA ILE A 316 16.91 4.82 -12.34
C ILE A 316 17.59 3.64 -11.65
N LEU A 317 17.59 3.62 -10.32
CA LEU A 317 18.10 2.53 -9.50
C LEU A 317 16.96 2.00 -8.64
N THR A 318 16.67 0.71 -8.73
CA THR A 318 15.66 0.05 -7.89
C THR A 318 16.28 -1.04 -7.06
N MET A 319 15.72 -1.26 -5.87
CA MET A 319 16.16 -2.31 -4.96
C MET A 319 14.99 -2.83 -4.13
N GLY A 320 14.74 -4.14 -4.18
CA GLY A 320 13.88 -4.84 -3.24
C GLY A 320 14.66 -5.33 -2.03
N ASN A 321 14.12 -5.15 -0.83
CA ASN A 321 14.74 -5.46 0.45
C ASN A 321 13.77 -6.24 1.33
N SER A 322 14.29 -7.04 2.27
CA SER A 322 13.47 -7.88 3.16
C SER A 322 14.31 -8.46 4.29
N ASP A 323 13.73 -8.56 5.48
CA ASP A 323 14.30 -9.27 6.63
C ASP A 323 13.90 -10.76 6.68
N GLY A 324 12.89 -11.15 5.91
CA GLY A 324 12.30 -12.48 5.85
C GLY A 324 10.89 -12.58 6.45
N ALA A 325 10.39 -11.52 7.10
CA ALA A 325 9.03 -11.40 7.63
C ALA A 325 8.17 -10.43 6.80
N GLY A 326 8.78 -9.34 6.32
CA GLY A 326 8.19 -8.38 5.38
C GLY A 326 9.20 -7.90 4.33
N GLY A 327 8.75 -7.10 3.35
CA GLY A 327 9.61 -6.57 2.31
C GLY A 327 9.32 -5.11 1.97
N TYR A 328 10.24 -4.44 1.31
CA TYR A 328 9.99 -3.13 0.74
C TYR A 328 10.81 -2.93 -0.54
N PHE A 329 10.31 -2.09 -1.43
CA PHE A 329 11.03 -1.65 -2.61
C PHE A 329 11.39 -0.19 -2.46
N VAL A 330 12.61 0.14 -2.89
CA VAL A 330 13.06 1.52 -3.03
C VAL A 330 13.44 1.79 -4.48
N THR A 331 13.04 2.94 -4.99
CA THR A 331 13.43 3.45 -6.31
C THR A 331 14.03 4.83 -6.16
N TRP A 332 15.20 5.03 -6.75
CA TRP A 332 15.82 6.33 -6.91
C TRP A 332 15.82 6.75 -8.37
N ILE A 333 15.39 7.99 -8.63
CA ILE A 333 15.52 8.65 -9.93
C ILE A 333 16.56 9.73 -9.79
N ILE A 334 17.60 9.65 -10.62
CA ILE A 334 18.82 10.43 -10.45
C ILE A 334 19.04 11.26 -11.71
N ARG A 335 19.01 12.59 -11.54
CA ARG A 335 19.18 13.59 -12.60
C ARG A 335 20.35 14.51 -12.25
N GLY A 336 21.56 14.08 -12.59
CA GLY A 336 22.78 14.77 -12.13
C GLY A 336 22.89 14.73 -10.60
N ASP A 337 22.87 15.89 -9.95
CA ASP A 337 22.92 16.00 -8.48
C ASP A 337 21.55 15.92 -7.79
N VAL A 338 20.45 15.87 -8.56
CA VAL A 338 19.09 15.74 -8.02
C VAL A 338 18.73 14.26 -7.89
N ILE A 339 18.27 13.86 -6.71
CA ILE A 339 17.87 12.48 -6.40
C ILE A 339 16.46 12.52 -5.79
N GLU A 340 15.52 11.88 -6.49
CA GLU A 340 14.15 11.62 -6.05
C GLU A 340 14.08 10.17 -5.54
N ARG A 341 13.38 9.92 -4.41
CA ARG A 341 13.33 8.61 -3.73
C ARG A 341 11.89 8.20 -3.42
N PHE A 342 11.56 6.96 -3.78
CA PHE A 342 10.28 6.31 -3.49
C PHE A 342 10.50 5.04 -2.69
N VAL A 343 9.76 4.87 -1.60
CA VAL A 343 9.80 3.65 -0.78
C VAL A 343 8.38 3.10 -0.70
N GLN A 344 8.24 1.80 -0.97
CA GLN A 344 6.96 1.08 -0.92
C GLN A 344 7.14 -0.17 -0.07
N SER A 345 6.39 -0.27 1.03
CA SER A 345 6.31 -1.51 1.81
C SER A 345 5.50 -2.55 1.04
N GLY A 346 6.06 -3.74 0.87
CA GLY A 346 5.35 -4.93 0.41
C GLY A 346 4.71 -5.62 1.62
N ILE A 347 3.43 -5.95 1.48
CA ILE A 347 2.65 -6.71 2.47
C ILE A 347 3.19 -8.13 2.58
#